data_AF-A0ABD2NRG7-F1
#
_entry.id   AF-A0ABD2NRG7-F1
#
_cell.length_a   1.000
_cell.length_b   1.000
_cell.length_c   1.000
_cell.angle_alpha   90.00
_cell.angle_beta   90.00
_cell.angle_gamma   90.00
#
_symmetry.space_group_name_H-M   'P 1'
#
loop_
_entity.id
_entity.type
_entity.pdbx_description
1 polymer ?
#
loop_
_entity_poly.entity_id
_entity_poly.type
_entity_poly.pdbx_seq_one_letter_code
_entity_poly.pdbx_strand_id
1 'polypeptide(L)'
;MILRIVSVNANWLQFCTHDIDNRLGFFQNNFSLSGDEVRALAVKQPKIITYSLSQIKVNIFVVKEEMGFNPDETKAILLKRPKIFMSSQYKLLKTFEYLHKTMQIPLEDIVKLPGSLSCREHRLKERYLFLKKLNRVQFDSKKPNYVSLLSIVSGSDSHFATEIAKSSIQAYNEFLKTL
;
A
#
# COMPACT_ATOMS: atom_id res chain seq x y z
N MET A 1 -5.83 -11.45 21.79
CA MET A 1 -5.67 -11.84 20.36
C MET A 1 -7.02 -12.15 19.71
N ILE A 2 -7.70 -13.21 20.16
CA ILE A 2 -8.95 -13.75 19.58
C ILE A 2 -10.11 -12.74 19.67
N LEU A 3 -10.25 -12.05 20.81
CA LEU A 3 -11.29 -11.02 21.00
C LEU A 3 -11.27 -9.97 19.89
N ARG A 4 -10.08 -9.47 19.51
CA ARG A 4 -9.93 -8.50 18.41
C ARG A 4 -10.36 -9.08 17.05
N ILE A 5 -10.03 -10.34 16.78
CA ILE A 5 -10.40 -11.01 15.51
C ILE A 5 -11.92 -11.05 15.38
N VAL A 6 -12.61 -11.52 16.42
CA VAL A 6 -14.08 -11.66 16.42
C VAL A 6 -14.76 -10.29 16.43
N SER A 7 -14.29 -9.32 17.23
CA SER A 7 -14.87 -7.97 17.28
C SER A 7 -14.75 -7.22 15.95
N VAL A 8 -13.64 -7.40 15.22
CA VAL A 8 -13.41 -6.72 13.94
C VAL A 8 -14.04 -7.48 12.76
N ASN A 9 -14.13 -8.80 12.85
CA ASN A 9 -14.71 -9.63 11.80
C ASN A 9 -15.43 -10.86 12.38
N ALA A 10 -16.67 -10.66 12.82
CA ALA A 10 -17.51 -11.70 13.39
C ALA A 10 -17.75 -12.88 12.43
N ASN A 11 -17.61 -12.67 11.12
CA ASN A 11 -17.76 -13.71 10.11
C ASN A 11 -16.81 -14.89 10.30
N TRP A 12 -15.71 -14.75 11.06
CA TRP A 12 -14.86 -15.89 11.43
C TRP A 12 -15.65 -17.04 12.07
N LEU A 13 -16.66 -16.71 12.87
CA LEU A 13 -17.50 -17.70 13.57
C LEU A 13 -18.45 -18.44 12.62
N GLN A 14 -18.63 -17.94 11.40
CA GLN A 14 -19.48 -18.59 10.38
C GLN A 14 -18.74 -19.66 9.60
N PHE A 15 -17.40 -19.71 9.68
CA PHE A 15 -16.59 -20.70 8.98
C PHE A 15 -16.33 -21.91 9.87
N CYS A 16 -16.24 -23.09 9.25
CA CYS A 16 -15.74 -24.28 9.91
C CYS A 16 -14.28 -24.09 10.34
N THR A 17 -13.91 -24.67 11.48
CA THR A 17 -12.54 -24.59 12.01
C THR A 17 -11.51 -25.14 11.02
N HIS A 18 -11.84 -26.23 10.33
CA HIS A 18 -11.04 -26.82 9.26
C HIS A 18 -10.78 -25.83 8.09
N ASP A 19 -11.77 -25.04 7.70
CA ASP A 19 -11.61 -24.08 6.61
C ASP A 19 -10.72 -22.90 7.01
N ILE A 20 -10.87 -22.43 8.26
CA ILE A 20 -9.99 -21.41 8.81
C ILE A 20 -8.55 -21.91 8.90
N ASP A 21 -8.35 -23.14 9.37
CA ASP A 21 -7.02 -23.76 9.46
C ASP A 21 -6.36 -23.87 8.08
N ASN A 22 -7.10 -24.38 7.08
CA ASN A 22 -6.62 -24.44 5.69
C ASN A 22 -6.27 -23.06 5.11
N ARG A 23 -7.05 -22.02 5.45
CA ARG A 23 -6.78 -20.63 5.02
C ARG A 23 -5.55 -20.06 5.70
N LEU A 24 -5.33 -20.34 6.98
CA LEU A 24 -4.12 -19.95 7.70
C LEU A 24 -2.90 -20.67 7.12
N GLY A 25 -3.00 -21.97 6.87
CA GLY A 25 -1.97 -22.78 6.20
C GLY A 25 -1.65 -22.30 4.79
N PHE A 26 -2.65 -21.83 4.03
CA PHE A 26 -2.42 -21.19 2.73
C PHE A 26 -1.48 -19.98 2.83
N PHE A 27 -1.71 -19.06 3.78
CA PHE A 27 -0.82 -17.91 3.98
C PHE A 27 0.56 -18.33 4.48
N GLN A 28 0.61 -19.33 5.36
CA GLN A 28 1.87 -19.85 5.87
C GLN A 28 2.76 -20.39 4.75
N ASN A 29 2.19 -21.22 3.87
CA ASN A 29 2.93 -21.89 2.81
C ASN A 29 3.26 -20.93 1.65
N ASN A 30 2.34 -20.05 1.26
CA ASN A 30 2.55 -19.20 0.08
C ASN A 30 3.56 -18.05 0.31
N PHE A 31 3.69 -17.60 1.56
CA PHE A 31 4.58 -16.51 1.95
C PHE A 31 5.70 -16.95 2.91
N SER A 32 5.85 -18.25 3.17
CA SER A 32 6.83 -18.80 4.11
C SER A 32 6.80 -18.08 5.47
N LEU A 33 5.59 -17.94 6.03
CA LEU A 33 5.39 -17.26 7.31
C LEU A 33 5.67 -18.20 8.48
N SER A 34 6.15 -17.65 9.59
CA SER A 34 6.18 -18.36 10.87
C SER A 34 4.77 -18.41 11.49
N GLY A 35 4.56 -19.32 12.46
CA GLY A 35 3.29 -19.40 13.19
C GLY A 35 2.94 -18.11 13.95
N ASP A 36 3.94 -17.33 14.39
CA ASP A 36 3.74 -16.01 14.98
C ASP A 36 3.32 -14.98 13.92
N GLU A 37 3.94 -15.00 12.75
CA GLU A 37 3.63 -14.08 11.64
C GLU A 37 2.21 -14.31 11.10
N VAL A 38 1.78 -15.56 10.97
CA VAL A 38 0.39 -15.91 10.57
C VAL A 38 -0.61 -15.39 11.59
N ARG A 39 -0.33 -15.57 12.89
CA ARG A 39 -1.17 -15.02 13.97
C ARG A 39 -1.21 -13.50 13.94
N ALA A 40 -0.07 -12.84 13.75
CA ALA A 40 0.02 -11.39 13.64
C ALA A 40 -0.79 -10.87 12.44
N LEU A 41 -0.70 -11.55 11.28
CA LEU A 41 -1.47 -11.24 10.07
C LEU A 41 -2.99 -11.34 10.33
N ALA A 42 -3.43 -12.45 10.93
CA ALA A 42 -4.83 -12.69 11.27
C ALA A 42 -5.39 -11.63 12.22
N VAL A 43 -4.60 -11.17 13.20
CA VAL A 43 -5.01 -10.11 14.14
C VAL A 43 -5.04 -8.74 13.49
N LYS A 44 -4.05 -8.45 12.63
CA LYS A 44 -3.88 -7.15 11.99
C LYS A 44 -4.98 -6.87 10.96
N GLN A 45 -5.35 -7.88 10.18
CA GLN A 45 -6.43 -7.79 9.20
C GLN A 45 -7.27 -9.08 9.22
N PRO A 46 -8.18 -9.25 10.19
CA PRO A 46 -9.01 -10.46 10.31
C PRO A 46 -9.77 -10.81 9.03
N LYS A 47 -10.23 -9.79 8.29
CA LYS A 47 -10.97 -9.97 7.05
C LYS A 47 -10.17 -10.67 5.95
N ILE A 48 -8.83 -10.67 5.99
CA ILE A 48 -8.02 -11.32 4.95
C ILE A 48 -8.21 -12.84 4.94
N ILE A 49 -8.41 -13.44 6.11
CA ILE A 49 -8.57 -14.90 6.25
C ILE A 49 -9.92 -15.34 5.68
N THR A 50 -11.00 -14.60 5.95
CA THR A 50 -12.34 -14.91 5.44
C THR A 50 -12.60 -14.36 4.04
N TYR A 51 -11.62 -13.72 3.40
CA TYR A 51 -11.79 -13.14 2.07
C TYR A 51 -11.78 -14.22 0.98
N SER A 52 -12.16 -13.85 -0.24
CA SER A 52 -12.07 -14.77 -1.38
C SER A 52 -10.61 -15.15 -1.66
N LEU A 53 -10.26 -16.42 -1.46
CA LEU A 53 -8.91 -16.93 -1.73
C LEU A 53 -8.55 -16.80 -3.20
N SER A 54 -9.52 -16.93 -4.12
CA SER A 54 -9.29 -16.75 -5.55
C SER A 54 -8.81 -15.33 -5.85
N GLN A 55 -9.44 -14.31 -5.25
CA GLN A 55 -9.01 -12.92 -5.42
C GLN A 55 -7.63 -12.66 -4.78
N ILE A 56 -7.36 -13.27 -3.63
CA ILE A 56 -6.03 -13.18 -3.00
C ILE A 56 -4.97 -13.80 -3.90
N LYS A 57 -5.20 -15.00 -4.46
CA LYS A 57 -4.26 -15.67 -5.38
C LYS A 57 -3.93 -14.81 -6.59
N VAL A 58 -4.95 -14.19 -7.21
CA VAL A 58 -4.71 -13.29 -8.35
C VAL A 58 -3.93 -12.06 -7.90
N ASN A 59 -4.25 -11.45 -6.75
CA ASN A 59 -3.48 -10.31 -6.26
C ASN A 59 -2.03 -10.67 -5.91
N ILE A 60 -1.78 -11.88 -5.40
CA ILE A 60 -0.42 -12.38 -5.16
C ILE A 60 0.33 -12.48 -6.49
N PHE A 61 -0.30 -13.05 -7.52
CA PHE A 61 0.27 -13.15 -8.85
C PHE A 61 0.60 -11.77 -9.43
N VAL A 62 -0.35 -10.82 -9.36
CA VAL A 62 -0.13 -9.44 -9.83
C VAL A 62 1.03 -8.75 -9.11
N VAL A 63 1.12 -8.88 -7.78
CA VAL A 63 2.20 -8.27 -6.99
C VAL A 63 3.56 -8.92 -7.32
N LYS A 64 3.62 -10.21 -7.61
CA LYS A 64 4.88 -10.89 -7.95
C LYS A 64 5.28 -10.65 -9.40
N GLU A 65 4.41 -10.98 -10.34
CA GLU A 65 4.73 -11.04 -11.77
C GLU A 65 4.59 -9.67 -12.46
N GLU A 66 3.51 -8.93 -12.20
CA GLU A 66 3.28 -7.65 -12.90
C GLU A 66 4.01 -6.48 -12.23
N MET A 67 4.15 -6.51 -10.90
CA MET A 67 4.91 -5.48 -10.17
C MET A 67 6.39 -5.83 -9.98
N GLY A 68 6.76 -7.09 -10.14
CA GLY A 68 8.15 -7.54 -10.05
C GLY A 68 8.71 -7.57 -8.62
N PHE A 69 7.87 -7.67 -7.59
CA PHE A 69 8.36 -7.79 -6.21
C PHE A 69 8.87 -9.20 -5.92
N ASN A 70 10.02 -9.28 -5.26
CA ASN A 70 10.59 -10.57 -4.85
C ASN A 70 9.73 -11.25 -3.78
N PRO A 71 9.88 -12.57 -3.53
CA PRO A 71 9.11 -13.27 -2.49
C PRO A 71 9.25 -12.64 -1.10
N ASP A 72 10.46 -12.22 -0.72
CA ASP A 72 10.72 -11.58 0.58
C ASP A 72 10.10 -10.18 0.68
N GLU A 73 10.12 -9.42 -0.41
CA GLU A 73 9.47 -8.11 -0.50
C GLU A 73 7.95 -8.25 -0.44
N THR A 74 7.40 -9.23 -1.15
CA THR A 74 5.97 -9.57 -1.15
C THR A 74 5.53 -9.97 0.27
N LYS A 75 6.33 -10.78 0.97
CA LYS A 75 6.12 -11.12 2.39
C LYS A 75 6.11 -9.85 3.25
N ALA A 76 7.09 -8.96 3.08
CA ALA A 76 7.17 -7.71 3.83
C ALA A 76 5.95 -6.80 3.58
N ILE A 77 5.49 -6.70 2.32
CA ILE A 77 4.29 -5.94 1.93
C ILE A 77 3.04 -6.54 2.62
N LEU A 78 2.88 -7.87 2.61
CA LEU A 78 1.77 -8.55 3.27
C LEU A 78 1.71 -8.24 4.76
N LEU A 79 2.82 -8.44 5.47
CA LEU A 79 2.88 -8.24 6.93
C LEU A 79 2.67 -6.77 7.30
N LYS A 80 3.16 -5.83 6.50
CA LYS A 80 2.99 -4.39 6.73
C LYS A 80 1.58 -3.90 6.38
N ARG A 81 1.01 -4.29 5.24
CA ARG A 81 -0.29 -3.78 4.78
C ARG A 81 -1.12 -4.85 4.03
N PRO A 82 -1.74 -5.79 4.78
CA PRO A 82 -2.47 -6.93 4.18
C PRO A 82 -3.62 -6.54 3.25
N LYS A 83 -4.21 -5.34 3.45
CA LYS A 83 -5.32 -4.82 2.63
C LYS A 83 -5.00 -4.71 1.13
N ILE A 84 -3.73 -4.62 0.75
CA ILE A 84 -3.31 -4.58 -0.66
C ILE A 84 -3.78 -5.83 -1.40
N PHE A 85 -3.65 -7.00 -0.79
CA PHE A 85 -4.06 -8.29 -1.36
C PHE A 85 -5.58 -8.50 -1.40
N MET A 86 -6.35 -7.55 -0.90
CA MET A 86 -7.82 -7.52 -0.94
C MET A 86 -8.35 -6.38 -1.80
N SER A 87 -7.47 -5.61 -2.43
CA SER A 87 -7.84 -4.44 -3.21
C SER A 87 -8.11 -4.81 -4.68
N SER A 88 -8.73 -3.88 -5.42
CA SER A 88 -8.93 -4.03 -6.86
C SER A 88 -7.59 -4.00 -7.59
N GLN A 89 -7.35 -5.02 -8.42
CA GLN A 89 -6.14 -5.18 -9.25
C GLN A 89 -5.90 -3.95 -10.11
N TYR A 90 -6.94 -3.48 -10.80
CA TYR A 90 -6.87 -2.29 -11.65
C TYR A 90 -6.37 -1.06 -10.90
N LYS A 91 -6.94 -0.76 -9.72
CA LYS A 91 -6.52 0.41 -8.91
C LYS A 91 -5.09 0.25 -8.40
N LEU A 92 -4.75 -0.96 -7.98
CA LEU A 92 -3.45 -1.29 -7.41
C LEU A 92 -2.34 -1.15 -8.47
N LEU A 93 -2.53 -1.73 -9.66
CA LEU A 93 -1.62 -1.61 -10.80
C LEU A 93 -1.45 -0.18 -11.26
N LYS A 94 -2.55 0.55 -11.47
CA LYS A 94 -2.48 1.94 -11.92
C LYS A 94 -1.70 2.85 -10.95
N THR A 95 -1.85 2.59 -9.64
CA THR A 95 -1.09 3.30 -8.61
C THR A 95 0.39 2.92 -8.65
N PHE A 96 0.69 1.63 -8.80
CA PHE A 96 2.07 1.14 -8.94
C PHE A 96 2.76 1.70 -10.18
N GLU A 97 2.11 1.66 -11.34
CA GLU A 97 2.65 2.21 -12.58
C GLU A 97 2.97 3.69 -12.46
N TYR A 98 2.12 4.46 -11.78
CA TYR A 98 2.41 5.87 -11.55
C TYR A 98 3.62 6.06 -10.62
N LEU A 99 3.70 5.32 -9.51
CA LEU A 99 4.83 5.39 -8.58
C LEU A 99 6.16 4.98 -9.24
N HIS A 100 6.17 3.84 -9.93
CA HIS A 100 7.41 3.26 -10.44
C HIS A 100 7.78 3.80 -11.82
N LYS A 101 6.84 3.86 -12.77
CA LYS A 101 7.13 4.32 -14.15
C LYS A 101 7.15 5.85 -14.26
N THR A 102 6.23 6.56 -13.59
CA THR A 102 6.12 8.03 -13.74
C THR A 102 6.92 8.82 -12.70
N MET A 103 6.89 8.40 -11.43
CA MET A 103 7.66 9.06 -10.35
C MET A 103 9.07 8.49 -10.18
N GLN A 104 9.42 7.41 -10.90
CA GLN A 104 10.74 6.76 -10.87
C GLN A 104 11.16 6.32 -9.46
N ILE A 105 10.19 5.91 -8.63
CA ILE A 105 10.46 5.44 -7.27
C ILE A 105 10.99 4.00 -7.31
N PRO A 106 12.13 3.69 -6.67
CA PRO A 106 12.64 2.32 -6.56
C PRO A 106 11.67 1.38 -5.83
N LEU A 107 11.65 0.10 -6.23
CA LEU A 107 10.79 -0.92 -5.60
C LEU A 107 11.04 -1.02 -4.09
N GLU A 108 12.31 -0.96 -3.68
CA GLU A 108 12.72 -1.00 -2.27
C GLU A 108 12.01 0.06 -1.40
N ASP A 109 11.82 1.26 -1.93
CA ASP A 109 11.15 2.34 -1.20
C ASP A 109 9.63 2.14 -1.14
N ILE A 110 9.06 1.52 -2.16
CA ILE A 110 7.66 1.08 -2.16
C ILE A 110 7.46 -0.04 -1.11
N VAL A 111 8.41 -0.97 -0.97
CA VAL A 111 8.38 -2.04 0.06
C VAL A 111 8.55 -1.47 1.48
N LYS A 112 9.33 -0.40 1.63
CA LYS A 112 9.43 0.32 2.91
C LYS A 112 8.09 0.92 3.30
N LEU A 113 7.38 1.54 2.35
CA LEU A 113 6.07 2.16 2.55
C LEU A 113 4.97 1.59 1.63
N PRO A 114 4.47 0.37 1.88
CA PRO A 114 3.47 -0.25 1.03
C PRO A 114 2.12 0.49 1.05
N GLY A 115 1.94 1.42 2.00
CA GLY A 115 0.81 2.34 2.02
C GLY A 115 0.67 3.20 0.77
N SER A 116 1.75 3.45 0.03
CA SER A 116 1.73 4.21 -1.21
C SER A 116 0.87 3.53 -2.28
N LEU A 117 0.86 2.20 -2.34
CA LEU A 117 0.04 1.40 -3.26
C LEU A 117 -1.47 1.48 -3.00
N SER A 118 -1.85 1.93 -1.80
CA SER A 118 -3.26 2.16 -1.43
C SER A 118 -3.67 3.64 -1.55
N CYS A 119 -2.76 4.52 -2.02
CA CYS A 119 -3.06 5.93 -2.17
C CYS A 119 -4.12 6.16 -3.24
N ARG A 120 -4.92 7.22 -3.10
CA ARG A 120 -5.84 7.64 -4.16
C ARG A 120 -5.03 8.22 -5.30
N GLU A 121 -5.35 7.80 -6.52
CA GLU A 121 -4.61 8.19 -7.73
C GLU A 121 -4.56 9.72 -7.92
N HIS A 122 -5.70 10.43 -7.75
CA HIS A 122 -5.74 11.88 -7.91
C HIS A 122 -4.77 12.59 -6.97
N ARG A 123 -4.76 12.22 -5.68
CA ARG A 123 -3.85 12.82 -4.69
C ARG A 123 -2.39 12.62 -5.10
N LEU A 124 -2.03 11.42 -5.53
CA LEU A 124 -0.67 11.10 -5.96
C LEU A 124 -0.27 11.98 -7.16
N LYS A 125 -1.16 12.06 -8.16
CA LYS A 125 -0.97 12.84 -9.39
C LYS A 125 -0.86 14.33 -9.11
N GLU A 126 -1.84 14.90 -8.43
CA GLU A 126 -1.93 16.32 -8.11
C GLU A 126 -0.68 16.81 -7.37
N ARG A 127 -0.27 16.08 -6.32
CA ARG A 127 0.90 16.45 -5.51
C ARG A 127 2.21 16.28 -6.27
N TYR A 128 2.36 15.19 -7.02
CA TYR A 128 3.56 14.98 -7.84
C TYR A 128 3.68 16.04 -8.94
N LEU A 129 2.59 16.32 -9.68
CA LEU A 129 2.59 17.30 -10.75
C LEU A 129 2.84 18.72 -10.23
N PHE A 130 2.33 19.05 -9.04
CA PHE A 130 2.63 20.33 -8.41
C PHE A 130 4.11 20.46 -8.05
N LEU A 131 4.71 19.44 -7.42
CA LEU A 131 6.14 19.43 -7.15
C LEU A 131 6.97 19.49 -8.43
N LYS A 132 6.50 18.85 -9.51
CA LYS A 132 7.13 18.89 -10.83
C LYS A 132 7.10 20.31 -11.41
N LYS A 133 5.96 21.01 -11.32
CA LYS A 133 5.82 22.42 -11.73
C LYS A 133 6.76 23.34 -10.96
N LEU A 134 7.00 23.05 -9.68
CA LEU A 134 7.92 23.81 -8.82
C LEU A 134 9.40 23.38 -8.95
N ASN A 135 9.73 22.42 -9.82
CA ASN A 135 11.06 21.81 -9.93
C ASN A 135 11.60 21.27 -8.58
N ARG A 136 10.72 20.72 -7.75
CA ARG A 136 10.99 20.20 -6.40
C ARG A 136 10.87 18.68 -6.28
N VAL A 137 10.85 17.96 -7.40
CA VAL A 137 10.80 16.50 -7.39
C VAL A 137 12.17 15.96 -7.05
N GLN A 138 12.35 15.49 -5.81
CA GLN A 138 13.53 14.76 -5.38
C GLN A 138 13.14 13.66 -4.39
N PHE A 139 13.18 12.41 -4.82
CA PHE A 139 12.88 11.24 -3.97
C PHE A 139 14.14 10.52 -3.47
N ASP A 140 15.33 10.98 -3.83
CA ASP A 140 16.58 10.43 -3.34
C ASP A 140 16.93 11.01 -1.97
N SER A 141 16.91 10.16 -0.95
CA SER A 141 17.26 10.52 0.44
C SER A 141 18.69 11.06 0.60
N LYS A 142 19.58 10.80 -0.35
CA LYS A 142 20.98 11.25 -0.32
C LYS A 142 21.18 12.64 -0.93
N LYS A 143 20.17 13.22 -1.56
CA LYS A 143 20.26 14.51 -2.26
C LYS A 143 19.57 15.63 -1.48
N PRO A 144 20.04 16.89 -1.63
CA PRO A 144 19.38 18.03 -1.01
C PRO A 144 17.95 18.19 -1.55
N ASN A 145 17.06 18.77 -0.73
CA ASN A 145 15.63 18.92 -0.99
C ASN A 145 14.86 17.59 -1.12
N TYR A 146 15.34 16.53 -0.47
CA TYR A 146 14.63 15.25 -0.39
C TYR A 146 13.18 15.43 0.08
N VAL A 147 12.26 14.87 -0.70
CA VAL A 147 10.84 14.75 -0.39
C VAL A 147 10.54 13.29 -0.11
N SER A 148 10.09 13.00 1.11
CA SER A 148 9.70 11.64 1.47
C SER A 148 8.45 11.21 0.71
N LEU A 149 8.41 9.96 0.21
CA LEU A 149 7.20 9.39 -0.38
C LEU A 149 6.00 9.44 0.58
N LEU A 150 6.24 9.30 1.89
CA LEU A 150 5.20 9.39 2.91
C LEU A 150 4.47 10.73 2.86
N SER A 151 5.21 11.80 2.60
CA SER A 151 4.71 13.17 2.63
C SER A 151 3.80 13.47 1.43
N ILE A 152 3.96 12.73 0.32
CA ILE A 152 3.05 12.77 -0.83
C ILE A 152 1.77 11.98 -0.55
N VAL A 153 1.88 10.77 -0.01
CA VAL A 153 0.72 9.86 0.11
C VAL A 153 -0.16 10.14 1.34
N SER A 154 0.34 10.90 2.30
CA SER A 154 -0.33 11.19 3.57
C SER A 154 -0.35 12.68 3.92
N GLY A 155 -1.04 13.07 4.99
CA GLY A 155 -1.15 14.45 5.44
C GLY A 155 -2.19 15.29 4.68
N SER A 156 -2.44 16.50 5.18
CA SER A 156 -3.38 17.46 4.58
C SER A 156 -2.74 18.24 3.43
N ASP A 157 -3.58 18.79 2.55
CA ASP A 157 -3.11 19.59 1.42
C ASP A 157 -2.46 20.90 1.88
N SER A 158 -2.93 21.48 2.99
CA SER A 158 -2.30 22.64 3.62
C SER A 158 -0.85 22.33 4.04
N HIS A 159 -0.64 21.25 4.80
CA HIS A 159 0.70 20.86 5.22
C HIS A 159 1.58 20.52 4.02
N PHE A 160 1.01 19.87 3.00
CA PHE A 160 1.74 19.58 1.78
C PHE A 160 2.18 20.85 1.03
N ALA A 161 1.27 21.80 0.83
CA ALA A 161 1.58 23.03 0.13
C ALA A 161 2.65 23.85 0.87
N THR A 162 2.50 24.06 2.19
CA THR A 162 3.39 24.93 2.97
C THR A 162 4.70 24.25 3.33
N GLU A 163 4.65 23.04 3.89
CA GLU A 163 5.84 22.41 4.46
C GLU A 163 6.66 21.61 3.45
N ILE A 164 6.01 21.01 2.46
CA ILE A 164 6.68 20.11 1.51
C ILE A 164 6.99 20.85 0.22
N ALA A 165 5.96 21.43 -0.41
CA ALA A 165 6.10 22.18 -1.64
C ALA A 165 6.73 23.57 -1.43
N LYS A 166 6.82 24.05 -0.18
CA LYS A 166 7.31 25.40 0.17
C LYS A 166 6.60 26.48 -0.64
N SER A 167 5.28 26.34 -0.74
CA SER A 167 4.36 27.20 -1.49
C SER A 167 3.14 27.55 -0.63
N SER A 168 2.19 28.31 -1.18
CA SER A 168 0.94 28.64 -0.51
C SER A 168 -0.15 27.62 -0.85
N ILE A 169 -1.09 27.42 0.08
CA ILE A 169 -2.27 26.58 -0.19
C ILE A 169 -3.13 27.16 -1.32
N GLN A 170 -3.15 28.49 -1.47
CA GLN A 170 -3.84 29.18 -2.56
C GLN A 170 -3.24 28.79 -3.92
N ALA A 171 -1.91 28.84 -4.06
CA ALA A 171 -1.24 28.45 -5.29
C ALA A 171 -1.46 26.98 -5.63
N TYR A 172 -1.50 26.09 -4.62
CA TYR A 172 -1.83 24.69 -4.83
C TYR A 172 -3.27 24.53 -5.32
N ASN A 173 -4.24 25.17 -4.66
CA ASN A 173 -5.66 25.11 -5.06
C ASN A 173 -5.91 25.69 -6.45
N GLU A 174 -5.21 26.78 -6.82
CA GLU A 174 -5.27 27.34 -8.17
C GLU A 174 -4.70 26.36 -9.19
N PHE A 175 -3.58 25.69 -8.87
CA PHE A 175 -3.03 24.66 -9.73
C PHE A 175 -3.99 23.47 -9.91
N LEU A 176 -4.69 23.04 -8.85
CA LEU A 176 -5.67 21.96 -8.95
C LEU A 176 -6.80 22.27 -9.93
N LYS A 177 -7.16 23.54 -10.11
CA LYS A 177 -8.17 23.96 -11.12
C LYS A 177 -7.67 23.87 -12.56
N THR A 178 -6.36 23.68 -12.77
CA THR A 178 -5.74 23.58 -14.11
C THR A 178 -5.52 22.14 -14.58
N LEU A 179 -5.81 21.14 -13.73
CA LEU A 179 -5.71 19.71 -14.02
C LEU A 179 -7.06 19.14 -14.48
#